data_AF-A0A1G8ASG2-F1
#
_entry.id   AF-A0A1G8ASG2-F1
#
_cell.length_a   1.000
_cell.length_b   1.000
_cell.length_c   1.000
_cell.angle_alpha   90.00
_cell.angle_beta   90.00
_cell.angle_gamma   90.00
#
_symmetry.space_group_name_H-M   'P 1'
#
loop_
_entity.id
_entity.type
_entity.pdbx_description
1 polymer ?
#
loop_
_entity_poly.entity_id
_entity_poly.type
_entity_poly.pdbx_seq_one_letter_code
_entity_poly.pdbx_strand_id
1 'polypeptide(L)'
;MTQYSFWRVFLGMVFLFCLAPARADDTSQISHTLTDYMEGTANGDPGRLKNAFHPDFKLYAVDAAGKLLIRSGEQYIADIKPGEKINRIGRILSIDLEGTVATAKVEILMPGFRLYTDYFLLVKYQNQWKIVQKSYTWKAAPQRQGKILFVTSNKDTYGNTKINAANHFQEISIAYDVFTKNGYAVDFVSPDGGAIPLGYIETSDKTQKGYLYNAEFMHQLKTTRKPESINAADYQAVYYSGGGSAMFGVADNIDIQNLASAIYAKGGVVSAICHGTAGIVNVKNKDGSSIVANKKITGFPDMFEDTEAAYYKAFPFSIDKEITRNGGNFVYAKTWASNFVVTDGHIVTGQDPSATAAVAQKVIDTLKGNQP
;
A
#
# COMPACT_ATOMS: atom_id res chain seq x y z
N MET A 1 -25.31 69.56 25.43
CA MET A 1 -26.69 69.11 25.22
C MET A 1 -26.74 68.37 23.90
N THR A 2 -27.05 67.06 23.94
CA THR A 2 -27.68 66.21 22.89
C THR A 2 -27.07 66.23 21.48
N GLN A 3 -26.67 65.10 20.87
CA GLN A 3 -27.45 63.88 20.68
C GLN A 3 -26.52 62.76 20.17
N TYR A 4 -26.53 61.59 20.82
CA TYR A 4 -25.86 60.37 20.34
C TYR A 4 -26.75 59.68 19.30
N SER A 5 -26.22 59.40 18.10
CA SER A 5 -26.85 58.55 17.10
C SER A 5 -26.28 57.14 17.18
N PHE A 6 -27.18 56.16 17.33
CA PHE A 6 -26.92 54.73 17.39
C PHE A 6 -26.39 54.21 16.04
N TRP A 7 -25.23 53.54 16.05
CA TRP A 7 -24.84 52.62 14.99
C TRP A 7 -24.72 51.21 15.59
N ARG A 8 -25.70 50.35 15.28
CA ARG A 8 -25.62 48.92 15.53
C ARG A 8 -24.78 48.30 14.41
N VAL A 9 -23.55 47.92 14.72
CA VAL A 9 -22.75 47.06 13.85
C VAL A 9 -23.34 45.64 13.93
N PHE A 10 -23.98 45.20 12.85
CA PHE A 10 -24.34 43.80 12.65
C PHE A 10 -23.05 43.04 12.35
N LEU A 11 -22.54 42.27 13.31
CA LEU A 11 -21.46 41.32 13.09
C LEU A 11 -22.06 40.09 12.39
N GLY A 12 -22.00 40.08 11.06
CA GLY A 12 -22.35 38.91 10.26
C GLY A 12 -21.39 37.76 10.56
N MET A 13 -21.88 36.74 11.24
CA MET A 13 -21.20 35.45 11.41
C MET A 13 -21.09 34.78 10.03
N VAL A 14 -19.90 34.84 9.42
CA VAL A 14 -19.59 34.04 8.23
C VAL A 14 -19.41 32.59 8.68
N PHE A 15 -20.42 31.76 8.43
CA PHE A 15 -20.28 30.32 8.52
C PHE A 15 -19.34 29.86 7.39
N LEU A 16 -18.10 29.54 7.76
CA LEU A 16 -17.18 28.82 6.89
C LEU A 16 -17.72 27.38 6.73
N PHE A 17 -18.49 27.13 5.66
CA PHE A 17 -18.86 25.76 5.28
C PHE A 17 -17.58 25.04 4.83
N CYS A 18 -17.10 24.10 5.66
CA CYS A 18 -16.11 23.12 5.24
C CYS A 18 -16.69 22.25 4.11
N LEU A 19 -16.29 22.52 2.88
CA LEU A 19 -16.53 21.70 1.68
C LEU A 19 -15.68 20.42 1.70
N ALA A 20 -15.80 19.61 2.75
CA ALA A 20 -15.07 18.33 2.87
C ALA A 20 -15.81 17.06 2.36
N PRO A 21 -17.14 17.00 2.12
CA PRO A 21 -17.77 15.74 1.71
C PRO A 21 -17.83 15.47 0.20
N ALA A 22 -17.78 16.48 -0.67
CA ALA A 22 -17.95 16.27 -2.13
C ALA A 22 -16.70 15.66 -2.82
N ARG A 23 -15.49 15.99 -2.37
CA ARG A 23 -14.24 15.55 -3.02
C ARG A 23 -13.95 14.06 -2.83
N ALA A 24 -14.34 13.51 -1.67
CA ALA A 24 -14.19 12.09 -1.36
C ALA A 24 -15.14 11.23 -2.23
N ASP A 25 -16.35 11.71 -2.46
CA ASP A 25 -17.33 11.09 -3.36
C ASP A 25 -16.82 11.10 -4.82
N ASP A 26 -16.34 12.24 -5.31
CA ASP A 26 -15.84 12.35 -6.69
C ASP A 26 -14.63 11.46 -6.97
N THR A 27 -13.67 11.38 -6.04
CA THR A 27 -12.50 10.49 -6.21
C THR A 27 -12.92 9.02 -6.29
N SER A 28 -13.93 8.63 -5.51
CA SER A 28 -14.51 7.28 -5.56
C SER A 28 -15.20 7.01 -6.90
N GLN A 29 -16.00 7.96 -7.40
CA GLN A 29 -16.68 7.86 -8.69
C GLN A 29 -15.70 7.81 -9.89
N ILE A 30 -14.62 8.58 -9.84
CA ILE A 30 -13.53 8.50 -10.83
C ILE A 30 -12.89 7.11 -10.77
N SER A 31 -12.59 6.61 -9.58
CA SER A 31 -12.02 5.28 -9.40
C SER A 31 -12.94 4.19 -9.94
N HIS A 32 -14.25 4.33 -9.76
CA HIS A 32 -15.26 3.43 -10.34
C HIS A 32 -15.26 3.51 -11.88
N THR A 33 -15.22 4.71 -12.45
CA THR A 33 -15.14 4.92 -13.91
C THR A 33 -13.90 4.27 -14.52
N LEU A 34 -12.75 4.42 -13.86
CA LEU A 34 -11.50 3.76 -14.27
C LEU A 34 -11.58 2.24 -14.09
N THR A 35 -12.27 1.76 -13.06
CA THR A 35 -12.52 0.33 -12.85
C THR A 35 -13.38 -0.24 -13.97
N ASP A 36 -14.43 0.46 -14.41
CA ASP A 36 -15.21 0.05 -15.57
C ASP A 36 -14.38 -0.03 -16.85
N TYR A 37 -13.45 0.91 -17.06
CA TYR A 37 -12.48 0.80 -18.14
C TYR A 37 -11.60 -0.47 -18.02
N MET A 38 -11.01 -0.70 -16.85
CA MET A 38 -10.10 -1.84 -16.62
C MET A 38 -10.85 -3.17 -16.77
N GLU A 39 -11.96 -3.34 -16.06
CA GLU A 39 -12.79 -4.56 -16.09
C GLU A 39 -13.47 -4.77 -17.44
N GLY A 40 -13.87 -3.69 -18.10
CA GLY A 40 -14.45 -3.73 -19.45
C GLY A 40 -13.47 -4.31 -20.48
N THR A 41 -12.20 -3.91 -20.41
CA THR A 41 -11.16 -4.47 -21.29
C THR A 41 -10.68 -5.86 -20.86
N ALA A 42 -10.65 -6.16 -19.56
CA ALA A 42 -10.17 -7.45 -19.05
C ALA A 42 -11.18 -8.59 -19.27
N ASN A 43 -12.48 -8.30 -19.19
CA ASN A 43 -13.53 -9.33 -19.25
C ASN A 43 -14.32 -9.34 -20.56
N GLY A 44 -13.94 -8.52 -21.54
CA GLY A 44 -14.68 -8.41 -22.78
C GLY A 44 -16.08 -7.85 -22.56
N ASP A 45 -16.20 -6.74 -21.84
CA ASP A 45 -17.50 -6.09 -21.53
C ASP A 45 -17.57 -4.71 -22.18
N PRO A 46 -18.09 -4.62 -23.42
CA PRO A 46 -18.34 -3.35 -24.10
C PRO A 46 -19.28 -2.41 -23.35
N GLY A 47 -20.18 -2.94 -22.52
CA GLY A 47 -21.16 -2.16 -21.76
C GLY A 47 -20.48 -1.27 -20.72
N ARG A 48 -19.54 -1.85 -19.96
CA ARG A 48 -18.70 -1.08 -19.02
C ARG A 48 -17.90 0.01 -19.72
N LEU A 49 -17.36 -0.26 -20.90
CA LEU A 49 -16.62 0.76 -21.65
C LEU A 49 -17.51 1.89 -22.16
N LYS A 50 -18.74 1.58 -22.63
CA LYS A 50 -19.74 2.60 -22.98
C LYS A 50 -20.12 3.46 -21.77
N ASN A 51 -20.16 2.87 -20.57
CA ASN A 51 -20.40 3.61 -19.34
C ASN A 51 -19.21 4.51 -18.97
N ALA A 52 -17.99 4.02 -19.13
CA ALA A 52 -16.77 4.76 -18.77
C ALA A 52 -16.43 5.89 -19.73
N PHE A 53 -16.67 5.71 -21.04
CA PHE A 53 -16.28 6.67 -22.07
C PHE A 53 -17.35 7.74 -22.30
N HIS A 54 -16.89 8.98 -22.51
CA HIS A 54 -17.72 10.01 -23.11
C HIS A 54 -17.96 9.69 -24.59
N PRO A 55 -19.11 10.05 -25.19
CA PRO A 55 -19.37 9.84 -26.63
C PRO A 55 -18.26 10.38 -27.55
N ASP A 56 -17.70 11.54 -27.22
CA ASP A 56 -16.59 12.16 -27.96
C ASP A 56 -15.19 11.64 -27.57
N PHE A 57 -15.09 10.52 -26.86
CA PHE A 57 -13.80 9.96 -26.43
C PHE A 57 -12.82 9.83 -27.60
N LYS A 58 -11.57 10.27 -27.36
CA LYS A 58 -10.44 10.08 -28.28
C LYS A 58 -9.27 9.41 -27.58
N LEU A 59 -8.81 8.32 -28.19
CA LEU A 59 -7.51 7.72 -27.92
C LEU A 59 -6.47 8.34 -28.86
N TYR A 60 -5.43 8.93 -28.27
CA TYR A 60 -4.25 9.43 -28.97
C TYR A 60 -3.08 8.46 -28.75
N ALA A 61 -2.37 8.12 -29.82
CA ALA A 61 -1.14 7.35 -29.77
C ALA A 61 -0.18 7.81 -30.87
N VAL A 62 1.08 7.40 -30.77
CA VAL A 62 2.08 7.65 -31.80
C VAL A 62 2.60 6.30 -32.28
N ASP A 63 2.66 6.09 -33.59
CA ASP A 63 3.22 4.87 -34.17
C ASP A 63 4.76 4.89 -34.18
N ALA A 64 5.38 3.80 -34.64
CA ALA A 64 6.84 3.68 -34.69
C ALA A 64 7.51 4.72 -35.62
N ALA A 65 6.76 5.31 -36.54
CA ALA A 65 7.25 6.35 -37.45
C ALA A 65 7.02 7.77 -36.91
N GLY A 66 6.47 7.93 -35.72
CA GLY A 66 6.18 9.23 -35.13
C GLY A 66 4.85 9.84 -35.59
N LYS A 67 4.01 9.10 -36.32
CA LYS A 67 2.72 9.59 -36.80
C LYS A 67 1.66 9.53 -35.70
N LEU A 68 0.92 10.62 -35.53
CA LEU A 68 -0.22 10.68 -34.62
C LEU A 68 -1.35 9.78 -35.13
N LEU A 69 -1.79 8.89 -34.26
CA LEU A 69 -2.97 8.04 -34.43
C LEU A 69 -4.07 8.53 -33.50
N ILE A 70 -5.28 8.71 -34.05
CA ILE A 70 -6.47 9.10 -33.29
C ILE A 70 -7.54 8.04 -33.52
N ARG A 71 -8.12 7.53 -32.43
CA ARG A 71 -9.17 6.51 -32.47
C ARG A 71 -10.37 6.95 -31.62
N SER A 72 -11.59 6.76 -32.13
CA SER A 72 -12.82 7.06 -31.38
C SER A 72 -13.16 5.99 -30.34
N GLY A 73 -14.08 6.32 -29.42
CA GLY A 73 -14.62 5.37 -28.44
C GLY A 73 -15.33 4.21 -29.11
N GLU A 74 -16.15 4.48 -30.13
CA GLU A 74 -16.84 3.47 -30.92
C GLU A 74 -15.86 2.49 -31.56
N GLN A 75 -14.81 3.01 -32.21
CA GLN A 75 -13.78 2.17 -32.79
C GLN A 75 -13.10 1.34 -31.71
N TYR A 76 -12.73 1.93 -30.58
CA TYR A 76 -12.06 1.22 -29.47
C TYR A 76 -12.93 0.07 -28.95
N ILE A 77 -14.21 0.35 -28.70
CA ILE A 77 -15.16 -0.63 -28.15
C ILE A 77 -15.45 -1.74 -29.16
N ALA A 78 -15.43 -1.46 -30.46
CA ALA A 78 -15.66 -2.47 -31.50
C ALA A 78 -14.61 -3.60 -31.51
N ASP A 79 -13.40 -3.37 -31.00
CA ASP A 79 -12.38 -4.42 -30.87
C ASP A 79 -12.62 -5.36 -29.68
N ILE A 80 -13.51 -4.98 -28.77
CA ILE A 80 -13.74 -5.70 -27.53
C ILE A 80 -14.74 -6.80 -27.81
N LYS A 81 -14.24 -8.03 -27.84
CA LYS A 81 -15.05 -9.21 -28.09
C LYS A 81 -15.86 -9.56 -26.83
N PRO A 82 -17.20 -9.58 -26.91
CA PRO A 82 -18.04 -9.85 -25.75
C PRO A 82 -17.71 -11.18 -25.07
N GLY A 83 -17.45 -11.14 -23.76
CA GLY A 83 -17.15 -12.30 -22.91
C GLY A 83 -15.75 -12.88 -23.05
N GLU A 84 -14.90 -12.35 -23.96
CA GLU A 84 -13.51 -12.80 -24.06
C GLU A 84 -12.69 -12.24 -22.90
N LYS A 85 -12.27 -13.13 -22.01
CA LYS A 85 -11.39 -12.75 -20.89
C LYS A 85 -9.94 -12.71 -21.34
N ILE A 86 -9.31 -11.58 -21.07
CA ILE A 86 -7.89 -11.36 -21.32
C ILE A 86 -7.24 -11.15 -19.95
N ASN A 87 -6.07 -11.77 -19.74
CA ASN A 87 -5.28 -11.55 -18.53
C ASN A 87 -4.66 -10.14 -18.54
N ARG A 88 -5.48 -9.14 -18.20
CA ARG A 88 -5.14 -7.72 -17.99
C ARG A 88 -5.37 -7.39 -16.53
N ILE A 89 -4.31 -7.05 -15.82
CA ILE A 89 -4.37 -6.69 -14.40
C ILE A 89 -4.16 -5.18 -14.30
N GLY A 90 -5.21 -4.46 -13.94
CA GLY A 90 -5.22 -3.01 -13.85
C GLY A 90 -4.97 -2.48 -12.45
N ARG A 91 -4.24 -1.37 -12.35
CA ARG A 91 -4.01 -0.63 -11.10
C ARG A 91 -4.02 0.87 -11.36
N ILE A 92 -4.82 1.62 -10.60
CA ILE A 92 -4.77 3.08 -10.60
C ILE A 92 -3.50 3.53 -9.90
N LEU A 93 -2.67 4.34 -10.58
CA LEU A 93 -1.42 4.88 -10.05
C LEU A 93 -1.60 6.26 -9.43
N SER A 94 -2.49 7.08 -10.00
CA SER A 94 -2.77 8.42 -9.49
C SER A 94 -4.08 8.95 -10.05
N ILE A 95 -4.78 9.76 -9.25
CA ILE A 95 -5.88 10.62 -9.67
C ILE A 95 -5.55 12.03 -9.18
N ASP A 96 -5.57 12.99 -10.10
CA ASP A 96 -5.50 14.42 -9.82
C ASP A 96 -6.84 15.05 -10.22
N LEU A 97 -7.51 15.70 -9.28
CA LEU A 97 -8.89 16.18 -9.41
C LEU A 97 -8.96 17.64 -9.00
N GLU A 98 -9.48 18.47 -9.91
CA GLU A 98 -9.75 19.89 -9.72
C GLU A 98 -11.13 20.25 -10.28
N GLY A 99 -12.08 20.56 -9.39
CA GLY A 99 -13.46 20.88 -9.77
C GLY A 99 -14.13 19.75 -10.55
N THR A 100 -14.47 20.01 -11.81
CA THR A 100 -15.16 19.08 -12.72
C THR A 100 -14.22 18.37 -13.70
N VAL A 101 -12.90 18.48 -13.51
CA VAL A 101 -11.89 17.89 -14.37
C VAL A 101 -10.95 17.03 -13.53
N ALA A 102 -10.55 15.88 -14.07
CA ALA A 102 -9.54 15.04 -13.46
C ALA A 102 -8.57 14.47 -14.49
N THR A 103 -7.34 14.22 -14.08
CA THR A 103 -6.41 13.35 -14.81
C THR A 103 -6.12 12.10 -14.00
N ALA A 104 -5.92 10.98 -14.68
CA ALA A 104 -5.58 9.74 -14.02
C ALA A 104 -4.50 8.98 -14.77
N LYS A 105 -3.70 8.22 -14.03
CA LYS A 105 -2.74 7.26 -14.57
C LYS A 105 -3.14 5.87 -14.12
N VAL A 106 -3.14 4.91 -15.05
CA VAL A 106 -3.42 3.50 -14.77
C VAL A 106 -2.31 2.65 -15.35
N GLU A 107 -1.80 1.72 -14.55
CA GLU A 107 -0.95 0.63 -15.02
C GLU A 107 -1.83 -0.54 -15.45
N ILE A 108 -1.56 -1.11 -16.63
CA ILE A 108 -2.15 -2.37 -17.05
C ILE A 108 -1.03 -3.37 -17.34
N LEU A 109 -0.91 -4.39 -16.50
CA LEU A 109 -0.04 -5.52 -16.76
C LEU A 109 -0.76 -6.55 -17.63
N MET A 110 -0.15 -6.89 -18.76
CA MET A 110 -0.45 -8.08 -19.54
C MET A 110 0.72 -9.06 -19.37
N PRO A 111 0.62 -10.07 -18.49
CA PRO A 111 1.73 -10.95 -18.15
C PRO A 111 2.35 -11.61 -19.40
N GLY A 112 3.68 -11.65 -19.44
CA GLY A 112 4.43 -12.20 -20.58
C GLY A 112 4.43 -11.34 -21.85
N PHE A 113 3.73 -10.21 -21.85
CA PHE A 113 3.62 -9.34 -23.02
C PHE A 113 4.09 -7.92 -22.74
N ARG A 114 3.26 -7.08 -22.12
CA ARG A 114 3.51 -5.65 -21.96
C ARG A 114 3.00 -5.12 -20.62
N LEU A 115 3.70 -4.11 -20.12
CA LEU A 115 3.23 -3.24 -19.05
C LEU A 115 2.87 -1.89 -19.67
N TYR A 116 1.58 -1.58 -19.70
CA TYR A 116 1.07 -0.31 -20.20
C TYR A 116 0.97 0.71 -19.08
N THR A 117 1.26 1.96 -19.40
CA THR A 117 0.88 3.12 -18.60
C THR A 117 -0.10 3.95 -19.42
N ASP A 118 -1.37 3.91 -19.01
CA ASP A 118 -2.45 4.67 -19.60
C ASP A 118 -2.62 6.00 -18.88
N TYR A 119 -2.77 7.08 -19.65
CA TYR A 119 -3.02 8.43 -19.16
C TYR A 119 -4.42 8.85 -19.60
N PHE A 120 -5.21 9.36 -18.66
CA PHE A 120 -6.60 9.73 -18.88
C PHE A 120 -6.86 11.20 -18.56
N LEU A 121 -7.72 11.81 -19.37
CA LEU A 121 -8.45 13.03 -19.01
C LEU A 121 -9.91 12.67 -18.81
N LEU A 122 -10.46 13.04 -17.66
CA LEU A 122 -11.83 12.82 -17.27
C LEU A 122 -12.53 14.13 -16.97
N VAL A 123 -13.84 14.17 -17.23
CA VAL A 123 -14.69 15.31 -16.88
C VAL A 123 -15.97 14.81 -16.20
N LYS A 124 -16.52 15.63 -15.31
CA LYS A 124 -17.84 15.41 -14.73
C LYS A 124 -18.91 15.93 -15.71
N TYR A 125 -19.55 15.02 -16.43
CA TYR A 125 -20.57 15.29 -17.44
C TYR A 125 -21.92 14.73 -16.99
N GLN A 126 -22.94 15.59 -16.92
CA GLN A 126 -24.30 15.20 -16.46
C GLN A 126 -24.28 14.44 -15.11
N ASN A 127 -23.51 14.96 -14.15
CA ASN A 127 -23.29 14.35 -12.82
C ASN A 127 -22.64 12.96 -12.82
N GLN A 128 -21.99 12.56 -13.92
CA GLN A 128 -21.19 11.33 -14.00
C GLN A 128 -19.77 11.63 -14.46
N TRP A 129 -18.78 10.95 -13.90
CA TRP A 129 -17.42 11.02 -14.41
C TRP A 129 -17.30 10.20 -15.70
N LYS A 130 -16.68 10.80 -16.73
CA LYS A 130 -16.48 10.18 -18.03
C LYS A 130 -15.05 10.40 -18.51
N ILE A 131 -14.47 9.39 -19.13
CA ILE A 131 -13.18 9.48 -19.81
C ILE A 131 -13.41 10.14 -21.17
N VAL A 132 -12.79 11.31 -21.40
CA VAL A 132 -12.87 12.04 -22.67
C VAL A 132 -11.62 11.85 -23.53
N GLN A 133 -10.47 11.60 -22.92
CA GLN A 133 -9.25 11.32 -23.66
C GLN A 133 -8.42 10.25 -22.97
N LYS A 134 -7.68 9.49 -23.80
CA LYS A 134 -6.68 8.53 -23.36
C LYS A 134 -5.43 8.65 -24.22
N SER A 135 -4.28 8.48 -23.59
CA SER A 135 -3.02 8.14 -24.26
C SER A 135 -2.36 6.97 -23.53
N TYR A 136 -1.34 6.36 -24.13
CA TYR A 136 -0.59 5.30 -23.46
C TYR A 136 0.85 5.23 -23.93
N THR A 137 1.67 4.65 -23.05
CA THR A 137 2.97 4.08 -23.42
C THR A 137 3.03 2.65 -22.89
N TRP A 138 4.02 1.89 -23.33
CA TRP A 138 4.25 0.54 -22.81
C TRP A 138 5.73 0.20 -22.81
N LYS A 139 6.08 -0.74 -21.93
CA LYS A 139 7.36 -1.45 -21.92
C LYS A 139 7.12 -2.94 -21.88
N ALA A 140 8.16 -3.75 -22.07
CA ALA A 140 8.07 -5.19 -21.86
C ALA A 140 7.54 -5.47 -20.45
N ALA A 141 6.62 -6.44 -20.33
CA ALA A 141 6.14 -6.85 -19.03
C ALA A 141 7.32 -7.33 -18.18
N PRO A 142 7.47 -6.86 -16.92
CA PRO A 142 8.50 -7.39 -16.05
C PRO A 142 8.23 -8.88 -15.81
N GLN A 143 9.28 -9.69 -15.81
CA GLN A 143 9.23 -11.06 -15.29
C GLN A 143 9.00 -10.96 -13.77
N ARG A 144 7.74 -10.93 -13.35
CA ARG A 144 7.38 -10.82 -11.94
C ARG A 144 7.66 -12.16 -11.26
N GLN A 145 8.52 -12.13 -10.24
CA GLN A 145 8.86 -13.30 -9.42
C GLN A 145 7.74 -13.67 -8.44
N GLY A 146 6.88 -12.71 -8.11
CA GLY A 146 5.77 -12.87 -7.19
C GLY A 146 5.28 -11.53 -6.65
N LYS A 147 4.43 -11.57 -5.61
CA LYS A 147 4.00 -10.39 -4.86
C LYS A 147 4.35 -10.53 -3.38
N ILE A 148 4.72 -9.42 -2.75
CA ILE A 148 4.97 -9.29 -1.32
C ILE A 148 3.93 -8.34 -0.73
N LEU A 149 3.30 -8.74 0.36
CA LEU A 149 2.33 -7.92 1.08
C LEU A 149 3.01 -7.18 2.22
N PHE A 150 3.09 -5.85 2.15
CA PHE A 150 3.61 -5.02 3.23
C PHE A 150 2.49 -4.69 4.20
N VAL A 151 2.69 -5.02 5.48
CA VAL A 151 1.77 -4.70 6.57
C VAL A 151 2.27 -3.47 7.31
N THR A 152 1.40 -2.48 7.42
CA THR A 152 1.64 -1.17 8.05
C THR A 152 0.48 -0.82 8.98
N SER A 153 0.63 0.21 9.82
CA SER A 153 -0.41 0.64 10.75
C SER A 153 -0.96 2.02 10.39
N ASN A 154 -2.26 2.23 10.61
CA ASN A 154 -2.91 3.53 10.52
C ASN A 154 -2.73 4.40 11.78
N LYS A 155 -2.15 3.86 12.86
CA LYS A 155 -2.09 4.53 14.17
C LYS A 155 -1.01 5.62 14.19
N ASP A 156 -1.42 6.86 14.40
CA ASP A 156 -0.58 8.06 14.38
C ASP A 156 -0.15 8.53 15.77
N THR A 157 -0.60 7.87 16.83
CA THR A 157 -0.15 8.10 18.22
C THR A 157 0.15 6.80 18.95
N TYR A 158 0.96 6.89 20.01
CA TYR A 158 1.18 5.77 20.93
C TYR A 158 -0.06 5.58 21.80
N GLY A 159 -0.87 4.55 21.50
CA GLY A 159 -2.10 4.23 22.22
C GLY A 159 -3.08 5.41 22.26
N ASN A 160 -3.55 5.78 23.45
CA ASN A 160 -4.43 6.93 23.67
C ASN A 160 -3.67 8.22 24.04
N THR A 161 -2.35 8.25 23.88
CA THR A 161 -1.54 9.42 24.21
C THR A 161 -1.58 10.47 23.08
N LYS A 162 -0.97 11.64 23.34
CA LYS A 162 -0.72 12.69 22.33
C LYS A 162 0.67 12.59 21.70
N ILE A 163 1.42 11.52 21.98
CA ILE A 163 2.76 11.33 21.45
C ILE A 163 2.62 10.74 20.05
N ASN A 164 3.17 11.43 19.05
CA ASN A 164 3.11 10.98 17.66
C ASN A 164 3.86 9.66 17.49
N ALA A 165 3.20 8.68 16.88
CA ALA A 165 3.79 7.44 16.39
C ALA A 165 3.86 7.50 14.85
N ALA A 166 4.76 6.72 14.27
CA ALA A 166 4.84 6.60 12.83
C ALA A 166 5.32 5.21 12.39
N ASN A 167 4.99 4.84 11.15
CA ASN A 167 5.66 3.74 10.47
C ASN A 167 7.06 4.20 10.07
N HIS A 168 8.05 3.30 10.14
CA HIS A 168 9.44 3.63 9.86
C HIS A 168 9.71 3.71 8.35
N PHE A 169 9.89 4.93 7.82
CA PHE A 169 10.00 5.15 6.37
C PHE A 169 11.20 4.45 5.74
N GLN A 170 12.36 4.43 6.41
CA GLN A 170 13.51 3.64 5.96
C GLN A 170 13.19 2.14 5.83
N GLU A 171 12.53 1.55 6.83
CA GLU A 171 12.21 0.11 6.85
C GLU A 171 11.23 -0.28 5.74
N ILE A 172 10.36 0.65 5.33
CA ILE A 172 9.46 0.50 4.18
C ILE A 172 10.23 0.68 2.87
N SER A 173 10.88 1.82 2.69
CA SER A 173 11.47 2.23 1.40
C SER A 173 12.66 1.36 1.00
N ILE A 174 13.53 0.97 1.92
CA ILE A 174 14.67 0.09 1.62
C ILE A 174 14.20 -1.32 1.27
N ALA A 175 13.26 -1.89 2.03
CA ALA A 175 12.73 -3.21 1.72
C ALA A 175 11.97 -3.21 0.38
N TYR A 176 11.17 -2.17 0.12
CA TYR A 176 10.49 -1.97 -1.16
C TYR A 176 11.49 -1.92 -2.32
N ASP A 177 12.59 -1.20 -2.17
CA ASP A 177 13.66 -1.11 -3.18
C ASP A 177 14.27 -2.48 -3.48
N VAL A 178 14.61 -3.24 -2.43
CA VAL A 178 15.19 -4.59 -2.57
C VAL A 178 14.23 -5.53 -3.30
N PHE A 179 12.95 -5.58 -2.89
CA PHE A 179 11.96 -6.47 -3.51
C PHE A 179 11.68 -6.09 -4.97
N THR A 180 11.46 -4.81 -5.26
CA THR A 180 11.10 -4.37 -6.62
C THR A 180 12.26 -4.52 -7.59
N LYS A 181 13.51 -4.26 -7.18
CA LYS A 181 14.71 -4.54 -8.00
C LYS A 181 14.90 -6.04 -8.28
N ASN A 182 14.41 -6.90 -7.40
CA ASN A 182 14.41 -8.36 -7.60
C ASN A 182 13.16 -8.88 -8.31
N GLY A 183 12.34 -8.00 -8.90
CA GLY A 183 11.20 -8.40 -9.73
C GLY A 183 9.95 -8.79 -8.94
N TYR A 184 9.86 -8.50 -7.64
CA TYR A 184 8.64 -8.68 -6.88
C TYR A 184 7.76 -7.43 -6.95
N ALA A 185 6.46 -7.62 -7.13
CA ALA A 185 5.51 -6.53 -6.91
C ALA A 185 5.23 -6.38 -5.42
N VAL A 186 4.92 -5.16 -4.98
CA VAL A 186 4.59 -4.86 -3.59
C VAL A 186 3.22 -4.19 -3.53
N ASP A 187 2.38 -4.68 -2.62
CA ASP A 187 1.16 -3.99 -2.20
C ASP A 187 1.24 -3.69 -0.69
N PHE A 188 0.51 -2.68 -0.25
CA PHE A 188 0.43 -2.27 1.14
C PHE A 188 -0.95 -2.54 1.71
N VAL A 189 -1.00 -3.07 2.93
CA VAL A 189 -2.20 -3.23 3.74
C VAL A 189 -2.03 -2.52 5.07
N SER A 190 -3.11 -1.95 5.58
CA SER A 190 -3.22 -1.47 6.95
C SER A 190 -4.63 -1.75 7.47
N PRO A 191 -4.85 -1.77 8.80
CA PRO A 191 -6.13 -2.17 9.39
C PRO A 191 -7.35 -1.45 8.80
N ASP A 192 -7.25 -0.13 8.59
CA ASP A 192 -8.34 0.70 8.09
C ASP A 192 -8.24 0.99 6.58
N GLY A 193 -7.17 0.52 5.93
CA GLY A 193 -6.74 1.00 4.62
C GLY A 193 -6.40 2.51 4.61
N GLY A 194 -6.23 3.08 3.42
CA GLY A 194 -6.01 4.53 3.27
C GLY A 194 -4.60 4.99 3.62
N ALA A 195 -4.49 6.18 4.22
CA ALA A 195 -3.19 6.80 4.47
C ALA A 195 -2.59 6.34 5.81
N ILE A 196 -1.27 6.15 5.82
CA ILE A 196 -0.51 5.78 7.01
C ILE A 196 0.42 6.91 7.47
N PRO A 197 0.67 7.07 8.78
CA PRO A 197 1.64 8.03 9.30
C PRO A 197 3.07 7.57 9.03
N LEU A 198 3.92 8.49 8.58
CA LEU A 198 5.31 8.24 8.20
C LEU A 198 6.28 9.07 9.05
N GLY A 199 7.35 8.45 9.51
CA GLY A 199 8.42 9.10 10.27
C GLY A 199 9.75 8.47 9.93
N TYR A 200 10.80 8.87 10.65
CA TYR A 200 12.15 8.34 10.45
C TYR A 200 12.63 8.53 9.00
N ILE A 201 12.39 9.73 8.46
CA ILE A 201 12.69 10.12 7.08
C ILE A 201 14.06 10.79 7.07
N GLU A 202 15.00 10.23 6.31
CA GLU A 202 16.32 10.80 6.10
C GLU A 202 16.55 11.13 4.62
N THR A 203 16.56 12.42 4.28
CA THR A 203 16.78 12.86 2.88
C THR A 203 18.24 12.90 2.45
N SER A 204 19.19 12.66 3.37
CA SER A 204 20.59 12.37 3.05
C SER A 204 20.76 11.00 2.43
N ASP A 205 19.91 10.04 2.79
CA ASP A 205 19.87 8.72 2.16
C ASP A 205 19.23 8.82 0.76
N LYS A 206 19.95 8.32 -0.25
CA LYS A 206 19.53 8.42 -1.66
C LYS A 206 18.27 7.61 -1.94
N THR A 207 18.12 6.45 -1.32
CA THR A 207 17.00 5.54 -1.53
C THR A 207 15.74 6.14 -0.92
N GLN A 208 15.80 6.55 0.35
CA GLN A 208 14.70 7.22 1.03
C GLN A 208 14.29 8.49 0.29
N LYS A 209 15.23 9.37 -0.07
CA LYS A 209 14.92 10.58 -0.84
C LYS A 209 14.25 10.26 -2.17
N GLY A 210 14.72 9.25 -2.89
CA GLY A 210 14.14 8.81 -4.16
C GLY A 210 12.67 8.40 -4.01
N TYR A 211 12.35 7.62 -2.98
CA TYR A 211 10.98 7.17 -2.73
C TYR A 211 10.08 8.24 -2.10
N LEU A 212 10.62 9.11 -1.25
CA LEU A 212 9.86 10.20 -0.62
C LEU A 212 9.24 11.15 -1.65
N TYR A 213 9.95 11.38 -2.76
CA TYR A 213 9.49 12.22 -3.86
C TYR A 213 8.99 11.43 -5.07
N ASN A 214 8.82 10.11 -4.93
CA ASN A 214 8.20 9.28 -5.96
C ASN A 214 6.68 9.30 -5.77
N ALA A 215 5.97 9.97 -6.69
CA ALA A 215 4.52 10.15 -6.61
C ALA A 215 3.74 8.82 -6.59
N GLU A 216 4.20 7.81 -7.34
CA GLU A 216 3.54 6.51 -7.38
C GLU A 216 3.69 5.76 -6.05
N PHE A 217 4.92 5.68 -5.52
CA PHE A 217 5.21 5.05 -4.24
C PHE A 217 4.43 5.71 -3.10
N MET A 218 4.50 7.04 -3.01
CA MET A 218 3.77 7.80 -1.99
C MET A 218 2.25 7.68 -2.13
N HIS A 219 1.74 7.52 -3.37
CA HIS A 219 0.34 7.20 -3.57
C HIS A 219 -0.02 5.85 -2.93
N GLN A 220 0.82 4.81 -3.06
CA GLN A 220 0.55 3.51 -2.43
C GLN A 220 0.47 3.60 -0.91
N LEU A 221 1.32 4.44 -0.28
CA LEU A 221 1.27 4.68 1.17
C LEU A 221 0.07 5.55 1.61
N LYS A 222 -0.51 6.32 0.68
CA LYS A 222 -1.74 7.09 0.89
C LYS A 222 -3.01 6.24 0.69
N THR A 223 -2.92 5.14 -0.05
CA THR A 223 -4.06 4.32 -0.46
C THR A 223 -3.83 2.84 -0.16
N THR A 224 -3.32 2.52 1.04
CA THR A 224 -3.17 1.15 1.48
C THR A 224 -4.52 0.42 1.40
N ARG A 225 -4.46 -0.87 1.08
CA ARG A 225 -5.65 -1.70 0.98
C ARG A 225 -6.17 -2.04 2.37
N LYS A 226 -7.48 -2.29 2.45
CA LYS A 226 -8.08 -2.94 3.61
C LYS A 226 -7.86 -4.45 3.54
N PRO A 227 -7.69 -5.14 4.68
CA PRO A 227 -7.38 -6.57 4.70
C PRO A 227 -8.41 -7.43 3.96
N GLU A 228 -9.71 -7.08 4.04
CA GLU A 228 -10.80 -7.87 3.44
C GLU A 228 -10.80 -7.78 1.91
N SER A 229 -10.11 -6.79 1.34
CA SER A 229 -9.97 -6.64 -0.12
C SER A 229 -8.82 -7.46 -0.73
N ILE A 230 -8.10 -8.23 0.08
CA ILE A 230 -6.86 -8.89 -0.29
C ILE A 230 -7.06 -10.41 -0.39
N ASN A 231 -6.65 -10.98 -1.52
CA ASN A 231 -6.56 -12.42 -1.67
C ASN A 231 -5.16 -12.92 -1.29
N ALA A 232 -5.04 -13.63 -0.17
CA ALA A 232 -3.77 -14.22 0.29
C ALA A 232 -3.10 -15.13 -0.75
N ALA A 233 -3.87 -15.72 -1.68
CA ALA A 233 -3.33 -16.57 -2.75
C ALA A 233 -2.35 -15.82 -3.67
N ASP A 234 -2.48 -14.50 -3.80
CA ASP A 234 -1.67 -13.68 -4.71
C ASP A 234 -0.25 -13.39 -4.19
N TYR A 235 0.00 -13.62 -2.90
CA TYR A 235 1.24 -13.21 -2.22
C TYR A 235 2.10 -14.40 -1.84
N GLN A 236 3.41 -14.27 -2.05
CA GLN A 236 4.39 -15.29 -1.65
C GLN A 236 4.99 -14.99 -0.28
N ALA A 237 4.95 -13.74 0.16
CA ALA A 237 5.39 -13.36 1.49
C ALA A 237 4.58 -12.20 2.05
N VAL A 238 4.61 -12.09 3.37
CA VAL A 238 4.16 -10.92 4.13
C VAL A 238 5.35 -10.29 4.84
N TYR A 239 5.44 -8.96 4.81
CA TYR A 239 6.50 -8.16 5.41
C TYR A 239 5.89 -7.11 6.34
N TYR A 240 6.11 -7.25 7.64
CA TYR A 240 5.67 -6.31 8.66
C TYR A 240 6.76 -5.26 8.90
N SER A 241 6.52 -4.03 8.46
CA SER A 241 7.40 -2.89 8.76
C SER A 241 7.22 -2.41 10.19
N GLY A 242 8.27 -1.87 10.80
CA GLY A 242 8.26 -1.35 12.17
C GLY A 242 8.02 0.16 12.27
N GLY A 243 8.64 0.76 13.29
CA GLY A 243 8.28 2.06 13.84
C GLY A 243 7.19 1.95 14.92
N GLY A 244 7.04 2.99 15.74
CA GLY A 244 6.13 2.96 16.90
C GLY A 244 4.68 2.63 16.57
N SER A 245 4.20 2.97 15.36
CA SER A 245 2.83 2.65 14.92
C SER A 245 2.58 1.14 14.80
N ALA A 246 3.61 0.35 14.52
CA ALA A 246 3.49 -1.09 14.30
C ALA A 246 3.04 -1.86 15.56
N MET A 247 3.24 -1.27 16.75
CA MET A 247 2.75 -1.81 18.02
C MET A 247 1.23 -1.78 18.16
N PHE A 248 0.51 -1.06 17.29
CA PHE A 248 -0.91 -0.77 17.47
C PHE A 248 -1.73 -1.13 16.22
N GLY A 249 -2.87 -1.79 16.42
CA GLY A 249 -3.88 -2.07 15.40
C GLY A 249 -3.56 -3.23 14.46
N VAL A 250 -2.29 -3.63 14.33
CA VAL A 250 -1.88 -4.70 13.41
C VAL A 250 -1.97 -6.07 14.07
N ALA A 251 -1.45 -6.20 15.30
CA ALA A 251 -1.37 -7.48 16.01
C ALA A 251 -2.74 -8.04 16.43
N ASP A 252 -3.73 -7.16 16.61
CA ASP A 252 -5.10 -7.46 17.04
C ASP A 252 -6.09 -7.57 15.86
N ASN A 253 -5.69 -7.16 14.65
CA ASN A 253 -6.54 -7.27 13.47
C ASN A 253 -6.59 -8.73 12.96
N ILE A 254 -7.77 -9.36 13.12
CA ILE A 254 -7.99 -10.77 12.78
C ILE A 254 -7.81 -11.05 11.28
N ASP A 255 -8.18 -10.12 10.41
CA ASP A 255 -8.07 -10.31 8.97
C ASP A 255 -6.61 -10.29 8.51
N ILE A 256 -5.78 -9.40 9.06
CA ILE A 256 -4.33 -9.41 8.85
C ILE A 256 -3.70 -10.71 9.38
N GLN A 257 -4.12 -11.18 10.56
CA GLN A 257 -3.66 -12.47 11.08
C GLN A 257 -4.01 -13.62 10.13
N ASN A 258 -5.24 -13.63 9.60
CA ASN A 258 -5.71 -14.64 8.66
C ASN A 258 -4.95 -14.59 7.33
N LEU A 259 -4.65 -13.38 6.81
CA LEU A 259 -3.83 -13.22 5.61
C LEU A 259 -2.43 -13.81 5.82
N ALA A 260 -1.76 -13.48 6.92
CA ALA A 260 -0.43 -14.00 7.23
C ALA A 260 -0.44 -15.52 7.44
N SER A 261 -1.43 -16.04 8.18
CA SER A 261 -1.62 -17.48 8.38
C SER A 261 -1.81 -18.21 7.06
N ALA A 262 -2.65 -17.69 6.16
CA ALA A 262 -2.91 -18.29 4.86
C ALA A 262 -1.67 -18.27 3.95
N ILE A 263 -0.90 -17.17 3.95
CA ILE A 263 0.36 -17.06 3.20
C ILE A 263 1.37 -18.08 3.73
N TYR A 264 1.52 -18.17 5.06
CA TYR A 264 2.45 -19.10 5.71
C TYR A 264 2.09 -20.57 5.44
N ALA A 265 0.80 -20.91 5.56
CA ALA A 265 0.31 -22.29 5.41
C ALA A 265 0.52 -22.88 4.00
N LYS A 266 0.68 -22.04 2.97
CA LYS A 266 1.01 -22.48 1.59
C LYS A 266 2.51 -22.43 1.28
N GLY A 267 3.37 -22.32 2.30
CA GLY A 267 4.83 -22.26 2.15
C GLY A 267 5.38 -20.87 1.82
N GLY A 268 4.57 -19.81 2.00
CA GLY A 268 5.02 -18.43 1.90
C GLY A 268 5.82 -17.97 3.12
N VAL A 269 6.54 -16.86 2.98
CA VAL A 269 7.39 -16.32 4.04
C VAL A 269 6.62 -15.32 4.90
N VAL A 270 6.71 -15.45 6.22
CA VAL A 270 6.30 -14.40 7.17
C VAL A 270 7.55 -13.68 7.63
N SER A 271 7.57 -12.35 7.46
CA SER A 271 8.74 -11.56 7.81
C SER A 271 8.41 -10.28 8.55
N ALA A 272 9.30 -9.86 9.44
CA ALA A 272 9.12 -8.67 10.24
C ALA A 272 10.45 -7.99 10.57
N ILE A 273 10.42 -6.68 10.82
CA ILE A 273 11.59 -5.89 11.19
C ILE A 273 11.24 -5.00 12.38
N CYS A 274 12.16 -4.82 13.33
CA CYS A 274 12.00 -3.86 14.42
C CYS A 274 10.69 -4.13 15.21
N HIS A 275 9.86 -3.10 15.44
CA HIS A 275 8.53 -3.22 16.04
C HIS A 275 7.49 -3.93 15.16
N GLY A 276 7.76 -4.12 13.87
CA GLY A 276 6.90 -4.90 12.97
C GLY A 276 6.69 -6.33 13.46
N THR A 277 7.63 -6.84 14.27
CA THR A 277 7.54 -8.16 14.94
C THR A 277 6.30 -8.27 15.83
N ALA A 278 5.79 -7.15 16.35
CA ALA A 278 4.53 -7.11 17.08
C ALA A 278 3.36 -7.67 16.25
N GLY A 279 3.38 -7.46 14.93
CA GLY A 279 2.30 -7.90 14.03
C GLY A 279 2.19 -9.41 13.86
N ILE A 280 3.24 -10.19 14.19
CA ILE A 280 3.24 -11.65 14.02
C ILE A 280 2.95 -12.42 15.30
N VAL A 281 2.91 -11.76 16.46
CA VAL A 281 2.83 -12.44 17.76
C VAL A 281 1.58 -13.29 17.94
N ASN A 282 0.45 -12.84 17.36
CA ASN A 282 -0.85 -13.50 17.47
C ASN A 282 -1.19 -14.38 16.26
N VAL A 283 -0.30 -14.50 15.27
CA VAL A 283 -0.58 -15.29 14.07
C VAL A 283 -0.52 -16.79 14.41
N LYS A 284 -1.55 -17.51 13.98
CA LYS A 284 -1.73 -18.94 14.31
C LYS A 284 -1.82 -19.80 13.06
N ASN A 285 -1.36 -21.04 13.17
CA ASN A 285 -1.63 -22.10 12.23
C ASN A 285 -3.12 -22.51 12.27
N LYS A 286 -3.55 -23.31 11.29
CA LYS A 286 -4.94 -23.82 11.22
C LYS A 286 -5.35 -24.66 12.43
N ASP A 287 -4.39 -25.30 13.10
CA ASP A 287 -4.61 -26.08 14.33
C ASP A 287 -4.67 -25.22 15.60
N GLY A 288 -4.53 -23.90 15.47
CA GLY A 288 -4.54 -22.94 16.57
C GLY A 288 -3.19 -22.72 17.26
N SER A 289 -2.15 -23.48 16.90
CA SER A 289 -0.79 -23.26 17.41
C SER A 289 -0.20 -21.94 16.89
N SER A 290 0.62 -21.26 17.68
CA SER A 290 1.30 -20.04 17.23
C SER A 290 2.35 -20.36 16.17
N ILE A 291 2.46 -19.52 15.13
CA ILE A 291 3.49 -19.70 14.09
C ILE A 291 4.91 -19.48 14.64
N VAL A 292 5.05 -18.76 15.76
CA VAL A 292 6.34 -18.50 16.39
C VAL A 292 6.75 -19.58 17.40
N ALA A 293 5.88 -20.55 17.69
CA ALA A 293 6.16 -21.60 18.66
C ALA A 293 7.37 -22.45 18.23
N ASN A 294 8.33 -22.64 19.14
CA ASN A 294 9.60 -23.33 18.93
C ASN A 294 10.49 -22.72 17.82
N LYS A 295 10.24 -21.46 17.45
CA LYS A 295 11.04 -20.73 16.46
C LYS A 295 11.96 -19.72 17.11
N LYS A 296 13.14 -19.54 16.53
CA LYS A 296 13.98 -18.38 16.86
C LYS A 296 13.42 -17.15 16.18
N ILE A 297 13.15 -16.12 16.97
CA ILE A 297 12.57 -14.86 16.52
C ILE A 297 13.42 -13.71 17.06
N THR A 298 13.60 -12.66 16.27
CA THR A 298 14.12 -11.38 16.77
C THR A 298 13.14 -10.26 16.45
N GLY A 299 13.42 -9.07 16.96
CA GLY A 299 12.63 -7.86 16.82
C GLY A 299 13.28 -6.79 17.69
N PHE A 300 12.63 -5.65 17.85
CA PHE A 300 13.13 -4.62 18.75
C PHE A 300 13.04 -5.11 20.21
N PRO A 301 14.16 -5.35 20.92
CA PRO A 301 14.15 -5.90 22.27
C PRO A 301 13.85 -4.81 23.31
N ASP A 302 13.21 -5.17 24.43
CA ASP A 302 12.98 -4.22 25.54
C ASP A 302 14.29 -3.61 26.06
N MET A 303 15.44 -4.30 25.89
CA MET A 303 16.74 -3.79 26.33
C MET A 303 17.17 -2.47 25.65
N PHE A 304 16.64 -2.18 24.45
CA PHE A 304 16.93 -0.94 23.72
C PHE A 304 15.80 0.08 23.85
N GLU A 305 14.73 -0.26 24.57
CA GLU A 305 13.65 0.65 24.90
C GLU A 305 13.94 1.43 26.17
N ASP A 306 13.44 2.67 26.24
CA ASP A 306 13.29 3.36 27.52
C ASP A 306 11.99 2.90 28.16
N THR A 307 12.07 1.88 29.02
CA THR A 307 10.89 1.29 29.67
C THR A 307 10.17 2.25 30.61
N GLU A 308 10.82 3.35 31.00
CA GLU A 308 10.21 4.38 31.85
C GLU A 308 9.53 5.50 31.06
N ALA A 309 9.84 5.62 29.76
CA ALA A 309 9.25 6.62 28.90
C ALA A 309 7.74 6.42 28.71
N ALA A 310 7.04 7.54 28.52
CA ALA A 310 5.60 7.55 28.33
C ALA A 310 5.14 6.78 27.08
N TYR A 311 5.96 6.73 26.02
CA TYR A 311 5.62 5.98 24.81
C TYR A 311 5.63 4.47 25.06
N TYR A 312 6.62 3.96 25.79
CA TYR A 312 6.76 2.53 26.10
C TYR A 312 5.63 2.07 27.01
N LYS A 313 5.29 2.87 28.03
CA LYS A 313 4.17 2.61 28.94
C LYS A 313 2.81 2.56 28.23
N ALA A 314 2.71 3.09 27.01
CA ALA A 314 1.52 3.02 26.18
C ALA A 314 1.47 1.78 25.27
N PHE A 315 2.56 0.99 25.16
CA PHE A 315 2.54 -0.23 24.37
C PHE A 315 1.53 -1.24 24.92
N PRO A 316 0.79 -1.95 24.03
CA PRO A 316 -0.18 -2.95 24.48
C PRO A 316 0.48 -4.19 25.07
N PHE A 317 1.73 -4.46 24.69
CA PHE A 317 2.55 -5.57 25.19
C PHE A 317 4.02 -5.31 24.87
N SER A 318 4.90 -6.09 25.50
CA SER A 318 6.32 -6.17 25.15
C SER A 318 6.54 -7.32 24.16
N ILE A 319 7.29 -7.06 23.08
CA ILE A 319 7.48 -8.02 21.98
C ILE A 319 8.21 -9.27 22.49
N ASP A 320 9.28 -9.10 23.26
CA ASP A 320 10.10 -10.22 23.72
C ASP A 320 9.32 -11.17 24.65
N LYS A 321 8.54 -10.61 25.57
CA LYS A 321 7.65 -11.34 26.48
C LYS A 321 6.55 -12.03 25.71
N GLU A 322 5.94 -11.36 24.74
CA GLU A 322 4.80 -11.91 24.00
C GLU A 322 5.23 -13.05 23.06
N ILE A 323 6.37 -12.92 22.38
CA ILE A 323 6.96 -14.02 21.61
C ILE A 323 7.28 -15.22 22.52
N THR A 324 7.90 -14.97 23.67
CA THR A 324 8.23 -16.02 24.65
C THR A 324 6.97 -16.71 25.20
N ARG A 325 5.93 -15.92 25.51
CA ARG A 325 4.62 -16.41 25.99
C ARG A 325 3.96 -17.32 24.97
N ASN A 326 4.13 -17.04 23.67
CA ASN A 326 3.62 -17.84 22.58
C ASN A 326 4.55 -19.00 22.18
N GLY A 327 5.52 -19.35 23.04
CA GLY A 327 6.42 -20.50 22.87
C GLY A 327 7.59 -20.25 21.92
N GLY A 328 7.80 -19.01 21.47
CA GLY A 328 8.96 -18.63 20.66
C GLY A 328 10.22 -18.41 21.50
N ASN A 329 11.37 -18.50 20.84
CA ASN A 329 12.67 -18.18 21.43
C ASN A 329 13.11 -16.81 20.93
N PHE A 330 12.88 -15.77 21.73
CA PHE A 330 13.28 -14.41 21.38
C PHE A 330 14.79 -14.22 21.59
N VAL A 331 15.50 -13.88 20.51
CA VAL A 331 16.95 -13.67 20.50
C VAL A 331 17.28 -12.31 19.92
N TYR A 332 18.35 -11.68 20.41
CA TYR A 332 18.78 -10.37 19.95
C TYR A 332 20.31 -10.21 20.11
N ALA A 333 20.89 -9.35 19.28
CA ALA A 333 22.24 -8.87 19.45
C ALA A 333 22.28 -7.78 20.51
N LYS A 334 23.32 -7.78 21.35
CA LYS A 334 23.52 -6.77 22.41
C LYS A 334 23.95 -5.40 21.89
N THR A 335 24.17 -5.28 20.58
CA THR A 335 24.61 -4.04 19.93
C THR A 335 23.54 -3.57 18.96
N TRP A 336 23.20 -2.28 19.09
CA TRP A 336 22.35 -1.56 18.15
C TRP A 336 22.96 -1.52 16.75
N ALA A 337 22.12 -1.48 15.73
CA ALA A 337 22.54 -1.34 14.34
C ALA A 337 23.53 -2.42 13.87
N SER A 338 23.37 -3.64 14.40
CA SER A 338 24.27 -4.77 14.14
C SER A 338 23.91 -5.57 12.88
N ASN A 339 22.92 -5.11 12.11
CA ASN A 339 22.37 -5.85 10.97
C ASN A 339 21.88 -7.26 11.36
N PHE A 340 21.38 -7.41 12.59
CA PHE A 340 21.00 -8.71 13.14
C PHE A 340 19.68 -9.22 12.54
N VAL A 341 19.74 -10.39 11.89
CA VAL A 341 18.63 -11.07 11.23
C VAL A 341 18.59 -12.53 11.69
N VAL A 342 17.38 -13.03 11.89
CA VAL A 342 17.10 -14.43 12.18
C VAL A 342 16.24 -15.00 11.07
N THR A 343 16.60 -16.18 10.56
CA THR A 343 15.80 -16.98 9.65
C THR A 343 15.61 -18.36 10.25
N ASP A 344 14.36 -18.76 10.51
CA ASP A 344 14.00 -20.07 11.01
C ASP A 344 12.84 -20.64 10.18
N GLY A 345 13.20 -21.50 9.21
CA GLY A 345 12.27 -21.96 8.18
C GLY A 345 11.74 -20.79 7.36
N HIS A 346 10.42 -20.65 7.28
CA HIS A 346 9.73 -19.59 6.54
C HIS A 346 9.44 -18.33 7.37
N ILE A 347 10.12 -18.15 8.50
CA ILE A 347 10.03 -16.92 9.30
C ILE A 347 11.37 -16.17 9.24
N VAL A 348 11.33 -14.91 8.80
CA VAL A 348 12.50 -14.03 8.68
C VAL A 348 12.28 -12.76 9.49
N THR A 349 13.04 -12.57 10.55
CA THR A 349 12.88 -11.42 11.45
C THR A 349 14.16 -10.63 11.60
N GLY A 350 14.09 -9.30 11.70
CA GLY A 350 15.24 -8.43 11.93
C GLY A 350 15.05 -7.52 13.14
N GLN A 351 16.15 -7.20 13.81
CA GLN A 351 16.11 -6.52 15.11
C GLN A 351 15.75 -5.03 15.03
N ASP A 352 16.35 -4.30 14.10
CA ASP A 352 16.33 -2.83 14.05
C ASP A 352 16.52 -2.33 12.60
N PRO A 353 16.36 -1.02 12.31
CA PRO A 353 16.37 -0.50 10.94
C PRO A 353 17.61 -0.86 10.12
N SER A 354 18.77 -1.12 10.76
CA SER A 354 19.99 -1.53 10.05
C SER A 354 19.84 -2.87 9.32
N ALA A 355 18.95 -3.74 9.81
CA ALA A 355 18.72 -5.07 9.29
C ALA A 355 17.73 -5.12 8.12
N THR A 356 17.10 -4.00 7.76
CA THR A 356 16.03 -3.93 6.74
C THR A 356 16.40 -4.60 5.42
N ALA A 357 17.55 -4.22 4.84
CA ALA A 357 17.98 -4.77 3.56
C ALA A 357 18.29 -6.27 3.65
N ALA A 358 18.88 -6.71 4.76
CA ALA A 358 19.20 -8.10 5.00
C ALA A 358 17.95 -8.96 5.21
N VAL A 359 16.92 -8.46 5.92
CA VAL A 359 15.62 -9.13 6.02
C VAL A 359 15.00 -9.31 4.65
N ALA A 360 14.89 -8.23 3.85
CA ALA A 360 14.32 -8.31 2.51
C ALA A 360 15.07 -9.30 1.61
N GLN A 361 16.41 -9.31 1.67
CA GLN A 361 17.22 -10.28 0.94
C GLN A 361 16.97 -11.71 1.41
N LYS A 362 16.89 -11.95 2.73
CA LYS A 362 16.61 -13.29 3.28
C LYS A 362 15.22 -13.81 2.93
N VAL A 363 14.22 -12.93 2.84
CA VAL A 363 12.90 -13.29 2.28
C VAL A 363 13.05 -13.80 0.85
N ILE A 364 13.77 -13.08 -0.01
CA ILE A 364 14.01 -13.49 -1.41
C ILE A 364 14.75 -14.84 -1.48
N ASP A 365 15.80 -15.01 -0.68
CA ASP A 365 16.58 -16.24 -0.66
C ASP A 365 15.70 -17.44 -0.25
N THR A 366 14.84 -17.24 0.76
CA THR A 366 13.91 -18.26 1.26
C THR A 366 12.86 -18.63 0.21
N LEU A 367 12.33 -17.65 -0.53
CA LEU A 367 11.39 -17.89 -1.63
C LEU A 367 12.02 -18.65 -2.80
N LYS A 368 13.29 -18.36 -3.13
CA LYS A 368 14.01 -19.07 -4.20
C LYS A 368 14.35 -20.52 -3.81
N GLY A 369 14.68 -20.78 -2.54
CA GLY A 369 14.91 -22.12 -2.03
C GLY A 369 13.68 -23.04 -2.06
N ASN A 370 12.48 -22.48 -2.25
CA ASN A 370 11.20 -23.17 -2.34
C ASN A 370 10.73 -23.46 -3.77
N GLN A 371 11.49 -23.04 -4.80
CA GLN A 371 11.15 -23.38 -6.17
C GLN A 371 11.57 -24.84 -6.43
N PRO A 372 10.65 -25.73 -6.86
CA PRO A 372 10.93 -27.14 -7.08
C PRO A 372 11.93 -27.42 -8.20
#